data_AF-A0A7W1UJF0-F1
#
_entry.id   AF-A0A7W1UJF0-F1
#
_cell.length_a   1.000
_cell.length_b   1.000
_cell.length_c   1.000
_cell.angle_alpha   90.00
_cell.angle_beta   90.00
_cell.angle_gamma   90.00
#
_symmetry.space_group_name_H-M   'P 1'
#
loop_
_entity.id
_entity.type
_entity.pdbx_description
1 polymer ?
#
loop_
_entity_poly.entity_id
_entity_poly.type
_entity_poly.pdbx_seq_one_letter_code
_entity_poly.pdbx_strand_id
1 'polypeptide(L)'
;YQQYQFIEGNFAPHPLTIARPHDRVTDETAPVRLLQPSHPALSWPNRITPQDFTGWVQEQGLYFAREWDGRYRPLLEMADPGETPLRGGLLVARHGKGTYVYTGLAFFRQLPEGVPGAYRLFANLLALGAKK
;
A
#
# COMPACT_ATOMS: atom_id res chain seq x y z
N TYR A 1 7.86 -1.61 -4.37
CA TYR A 1 7.65 -2.83 -3.57
C TYR A 1 8.96 -3.22 -2.92
N GLN A 2 8.91 -3.97 -1.81
CA GLN A 2 10.09 -4.51 -1.13
C GLN A 2 10.10 -6.03 -1.30
N GLN A 3 11.27 -6.61 -1.55
CA GLN A 3 11.43 -8.06 -1.67
C GLN A 3 11.88 -8.67 -0.34
N TYR A 4 12.09 -10.00 -0.31
CA TYR A 4 12.43 -10.75 0.90
C TYR A 4 13.66 -10.21 1.64
N GLN A 5 14.67 -9.73 0.92
CA GLN A 5 15.92 -9.22 1.49
C GLN A 5 15.68 -8.03 2.43
N PHE A 6 14.62 -7.25 2.20
CA PHE A 6 14.27 -6.12 3.07
C PHE A 6 13.88 -6.59 4.47
N ILE A 7 13.13 -7.69 4.55
CA ILE A 7 12.69 -8.30 5.81
C ILE A 7 13.81 -9.07 6.46
N GLU A 8 14.56 -9.86 5.69
CA GLU A 8 15.73 -10.60 6.18
C GLU A 8 16.80 -9.68 6.78
N GLY A 9 16.98 -8.50 6.19
CA GLY A 9 17.89 -7.46 6.70
C GLY A 9 17.36 -6.67 7.90
N ASN A 10 16.11 -6.93 8.34
CA ASN A 10 15.45 -6.21 9.44
C ASN A 10 15.48 -4.67 9.27
N PHE A 11 15.22 -4.21 8.04
CA PHE A 11 15.28 -2.77 7.70
C PHE A 11 13.98 -2.01 7.99
N ALA A 12 12.91 -2.71 8.36
CA ALA A 12 11.69 -2.07 8.81
C ALA A 12 11.88 -1.47 10.22
N PRO A 13 11.36 -0.26 10.51
CA PRO A 13 11.49 0.35 11.84
C PRO A 13 10.75 -0.43 12.94
N HIS A 14 9.77 -1.24 12.56
CA HIS A 14 8.94 -2.07 13.42
C HIS A 14 8.75 -3.44 12.75
N PRO A 15 8.59 -4.52 13.52
CA PRO A 15 8.48 -5.87 12.96
C PRO A 15 7.35 -5.99 11.93
N LEU A 16 7.66 -6.56 10.78
CA LEU A 16 6.69 -7.02 9.78
C LEU A 16 7.27 -8.21 9.01
N THR A 17 6.40 -9.08 8.50
CA THR A 17 6.78 -10.29 7.78
C THR A 17 6.19 -10.28 6.37
N ILE A 18 6.84 -11.00 5.47
CA ILE A 18 6.30 -11.35 4.15
C ILE A 18 6.29 -12.87 4.07
N ALA A 19 5.21 -13.42 3.57
CA ALA A 19 5.03 -14.85 3.37
C ALA A 19 5.96 -15.47 2.34
N ARG A 20 6.09 -16.80 2.36
CA ARG A 20 6.74 -17.58 1.29
C ARG A 20 5.83 -18.74 0.87
N PRO A 21 5.28 -18.74 -0.35
CA PRO A 21 5.31 -17.65 -1.34
C PRO A 21 4.65 -16.36 -0.79
N HIS A 22 5.08 -15.22 -1.31
CA HIS A 22 4.56 -13.92 -0.85
C HIS A 22 3.11 -13.70 -1.32
N ASP A 23 2.37 -12.94 -0.52
CA ASP A 23 1.05 -12.44 -0.87
C ASP A 23 1.12 -11.41 -2.00
N ARG A 24 0.17 -11.48 -2.92
CA ARG A 24 0.01 -10.57 -4.06
C ARG A 24 -1.44 -10.49 -4.50
N VAL A 25 -1.77 -9.45 -5.26
CA VAL A 25 -3.06 -9.30 -5.96
C VAL A 25 -2.75 -9.06 -7.42
N THR A 26 -3.17 -9.99 -8.26
CA THR A 26 -2.77 -10.10 -9.66
C THR A 26 -3.81 -9.58 -10.62
N ASP A 27 -5.08 -9.65 -10.24
CA ASP A 27 -6.20 -9.12 -11.00
C ASP A 27 -6.21 -7.59 -10.87
N GLU A 28 -5.93 -6.89 -11.98
CA GLU A 28 -5.98 -5.44 -12.04
C GLU A 28 -7.35 -4.84 -11.69
N THR A 29 -8.42 -5.63 -11.83
CA THR A 29 -9.81 -5.24 -11.55
C THR A 29 -10.28 -5.60 -10.14
N ALA A 30 -9.43 -6.22 -9.32
CA ALA A 30 -9.74 -6.59 -7.94
C ALA A 30 -10.28 -5.37 -7.15
N PRO A 31 -11.42 -5.49 -6.45
CA PRO A 31 -11.97 -4.40 -5.67
C PRO A 31 -11.02 -3.95 -4.56
N VAL A 32 -10.78 -2.64 -4.48
CA VAL A 32 -9.98 -2.04 -3.40
C VAL A 32 -10.89 -1.36 -2.38
N ARG A 33 -10.86 -1.86 -1.14
CA ARG A 33 -11.62 -1.30 -0.01
C ARG A 33 -10.72 -0.38 0.83
N LEU A 34 -11.19 0.84 1.05
CA LEU A 34 -10.50 1.83 1.88
C LEU A 34 -10.86 1.59 3.36
N LEU A 35 -9.88 1.15 4.15
CA LEU A 35 -10.08 0.81 5.56
C LEU A 35 -10.17 2.05 6.45
N GLN A 36 -9.52 3.16 6.03
CA GLN A 36 -9.42 4.39 6.81
C GLN A 36 -9.60 5.63 5.91
N PRO A 37 -10.79 5.86 5.34
CA PRO A 37 -11.00 6.88 4.29
C PRO A 37 -10.67 8.31 4.72
N SER A 38 -10.70 8.61 6.02
CA SER A 38 -10.34 9.91 6.58
C SER A 38 -8.84 10.11 6.79
N HIS A 39 -8.04 9.04 6.76
CA HIS A 39 -6.60 9.12 6.98
C HIS A 39 -5.94 10.02 5.91
N PRO A 40 -5.00 10.92 6.27
CA PRO A 40 -4.40 11.86 5.32
C PRO A 40 -3.83 11.23 4.04
N ALA A 41 -3.24 10.04 4.14
CA ALA A 41 -2.77 9.27 2.98
C ALA A 41 -3.86 8.99 1.92
N LEU A 42 -5.13 8.95 2.34
CA LEU A 42 -6.30 8.70 1.49
C LEU A 42 -7.18 9.95 1.32
N SER A 43 -6.90 11.06 2.01
CA SER A 43 -7.79 12.22 2.06
C SER A 43 -7.14 13.56 1.70
N TRP A 44 -5.81 13.65 1.61
CA TRP A 44 -5.11 14.90 1.31
C TRP A 44 -3.74 14.71 0.63
N PRO A 45 -3.37 15.53 -0.37
CA PRO A 45 -4.18 16.60 -1.00
C PRO A 45 -5.32 16.08 -1.87
N ASN A 46 -5.31 14.81 -2.22
CA ASN A 46 -6.35 14.16 -3.00
C ASN A 46 -7.27 13.33 -2.11
N ARG A 47 -8.59 13.46 -2.29
CA ARG A 47 -9.52 12.46 -1.77
C ARG A 47 -9.48 11.21 -2.66
N ILE A 48 -8.99 10.11 -2.09
CA ILE A 48 -8.90 8.81 -2.74
C ILE A 48 -10.23 8.07 -2.54
N THR A 49 -10.71 7.44 -3.61
CA THR A 49 -11.89 6.58 -3.61
C THR A 49 -11.56 5.26 -4.32
N PRO A 50 -12.45 4.25 -4.29
CA PRO A 50 -12.23 3.01 -5.06
C PRO A 50 -12.00 3.25 -6.56
N GLN A 51 -12.51 4.35 -7.13
CA GLN A 51 -12.31 4.72 -8.54
C GLN A 51 -10.84 5.07 -8.87
N ASP A 52 -10.03 5.47 -7.89
CA ASP A 52 -8.59 5.71 -8.08
C ASP A 52 -7.80 4.41 -8.35
N PHE A 53 -8.43 3.25 -8.18
CA PHE A 53 -7.86 1.95 -8.49
C PHE A 53 -8.33 1.41 -9.86
N THR A 54 -9.20 2.14 -10.56
CA THR A 54 -9.64 1.78 -11.93
C THR A 54 -8.55 2.09 -12.96
N GLY A 55 -8.41 1.22 -13.95
CA GLY A 55 -7.43 1.39 -15.03
C GLY A 55 -5.99 1.14 -14.61
N TRP A 56 -5.77 0.52 -13.44
CA TRP A 56 -4.47 -0.04 -13.09
C TRP A 56 -4.13 -1.13 -14.10
N VAL A 57 -2.85 -1.21 -14.45
CA VAL A 57 -2.33 -2.11 -15.48
C VAL A 57 -1.52 -3.22 -14.83
N GLN A 58 -1.82 -4.47 -15.19
CA GLN A 58 -1.22 -5.63 -14.56
C GLN A 58 -1.43 -5.63 -13.02
N GLU A 59 -0.93 -6.66 -12.33
CA GLU A 59 -1.03 -6.86 -10.87
C GLU A 59 -1.12 -5.56 -10.03
N GLN A 60 -2.10 -5.48 -9.13
CA GLN A 60 -2.26 -4.32 -8.24
C GLN A 60 -1.13 -4.22 -7.22
N GLY A 61 -0.56 -5.35 -6.82
CA GLY A 61 0.64 -5.35 -6.00
C GLY A 61 1.13 -6.73 -5.62
N LEU A 62 2.30 -6.73 -5.00
CA LEU A 62 3.06 -7.91 -4.64
C LEU A 62 3.89 -7.67 -3.39
N TYR A 63 4.29 -8.75 -2.75
CA TYR A 63 4.99 -8.73 -1.47
C TYR A 63 4.18 -7.99 -0.40
N PHE A 64 2.91 -8.35 -0.23
CA PHE A 64 2.11 -7.77 0.84
C PHE A 64 2.68 -8.24 2.18
N ALA A 65 2.71 -7.33 3.15
CA ALA A 65 3.03 -7.74 4.52
C ALA A 65 1.96 -8.74 4.99
N ARG A 66 2.36 -9.82 5.65
CA ARG A 66 1.42 -10.81 6.18
C ARG A 66 1.11 -10.56 7.65
N GLU A 67 2.14 -10.38 8.44
CA GLU A 67 2.03 -10.00 9.84
C GLU A 67 2.82 -8.72 10.06
N TRP A 68 2.36 -7.89 10.99
CA TRP A 68 3.02 -6.65 11.31
C TRP A 68 2.66 -6.21 12.73
N ASP A 69 3.54 -5.42 13.30
CA ASP A 69 3.35 -4.83 14.62
C ASP A 69 2.16 -3.84 14.65
N GLY A 70 1.46 -3.76 15.79
CA GLY A 70 0.26 -2.94 15.96
C GLY A 70 0.46 -1.42 15.77
N ARG A 71 1.71 -0.94 15.71
CA ARG A 71 2.01 0.46 15.33
C ARG A 71 1.68 0.76 13.86
N TYR A 72 1.63 -0.26 13.00
CA TYR A 72 1.24 -0.12 11.61
C TYR A 72 -0.28 -0.06 11.47
N ARG A 73 -0.75 0.97 10.78
CA ARG A 73 -2.14 1.12 10.39
C ARG A 73 -2.31 0.67 8.93
N PRO A 74 -3.07 -0.40 8.66
CA PRO A 74 -3.42 -0.78 7.30
C PRO A 74 -4.45 0.20 6.74
N LEU A 75 -4.27 0.59 5.47
CA LEU A 75 -5.13 1.60 4.83
C LEU A 75 -6.03 1.02 3.74
N LEU A 76 -5.64 -0.10 3.11
CA LEU A 76 -6.33 -0.72 2.01
C LEU A 76 -6.56 -2.21 2.29
N GLU A 77 -7.63 -2.76 1.74
CA GLU A 77 -7.88 -4.19 1.62
C GLU A 77 -8.19 -4.54 0.17
N MET A 78 -7.60 -5.61 -0.35
CA MET A 78 -7.78 -6.09 -1.72
C MET A 78 -7.50 -7.60 -1.77
N ALA A 79 -8.10 -8.30 -2.72
CA ALA A 79 -7.89 -9.74 -2.94
C ALA A 79 -8.22 -10.11 -4.38
N ASP A 80 -7.49 -11.10 -4.90
CA ASP A 80 -7.90 -11.77 -6.14
C ASP A 80 -9.23 -12.50 -5.94
N PRO A 81 -10.03 -12.72 -7.00
CA PRO A 81 -11.33 -13.37 -6.90
C PRO A 81 -11.25 -14.75 -6.20
N GLY A 82 -11.99 -14.89 -5.10
CA GLY A 82 -12.04 -16.12 -4.32
C GLY A 82 -10.90 -16.29 -3.30
N GLU A 83 -9.96 -15.36 -3.23
CA GLU A 83 -8.87 -15.38 -2.25
C GLU A 83 -9.21 -14.64 -0.94
N THR A 84 -8.39 -14.87 0.08
CA THR A 84 -8.55 -14.18 1.38
C THR A 84 -8.15 -12.71 1.24
N PRO A 85 -8.96 -11.75 1.74
CA PRO A 85 -8.63 -10.33 1.68
C PRO A 85 -7.31 -9.98 2.36
N LEU A 86 -6.44 -9.30 1.61
CA LEU A 86 -5.11 -8.88 2.05
C LEU A 86 -5.12 -7.41 2.46
N ARG A 87 -4.51 -7.09 3.62
CA ARG A 87 -4.43 -5.72 4.18
C ARG A 87 -3.02 -5.15 4.26
N GLY A 88 -2.01 -5.94 3.91
CA GLY A 88 -0.60 -5.57 3.97
C GLY A 88 -0.08 -4.78 2.78
N GLY A 89 -0.95 -4.36 1.84
CA GLY A 89 -0.55 -3.66 0.63
C GLY A 89 -0.14 -2.20 0.87
N LEU A 90 -0.69 -1.55 1.91
CA LEU A 90 -0.34 -0.20 2.31
C LEU A 90 -0.46 -0.04 3.83
N LEU A 91 0.70 0.02 4.50
CA LEU A 91 0.80 0.20 5.95
C LEU A 91 1.48 1.53 6.28
N VAL A 92 0.98 2.24 7.29
CA VAL A 92 1.57 3.49 7.76
C VAL A 92 1.83 3.44 9.26
N ALA A 93 3.01 3.86 9.69
CA ALA A 93 3.36 3.98 11.11
C ALA A 93 4.05 5.32 11.39
N ARG A 94 3.90 5.83 12.61
CA ARG A 94 4.74 6.94 13.10
C ARG A 94 6.05 6.38 13.60
N HIS A 95 7.16 6.99 13.20
CA HIS A 95 8.49 6.60 13.65
C HIS A 95 9.33 7.84 13.95
N GLY A 96 9.67 8.04 15.22
CA GLY A 96 10.29 9.27 15.69
C GLY A 96 9.43 10.50 15.33
N LYS A 97 10.04 11.47 14.64
CA LYS A 97 9.35 12.70 14.19
C LYS A 97 8.61 12.51 12.85
N GLY A 98 8.86 11.40 12.15
CA GLY A 98 8.40 11.14 10.79
C GLY A 98 7.30 10.10 10.68
N THR A 99 6.93 9.84 9.44
CA THR A 99 5.97 8.81 9.05
C THR A 99 6.70 7.81 8.18
N TYR A 100 6.56 6.53 8.51
CA TYR A 100 7.05 5.42 7.70
C TYR A 100 5.87 4.81 6.93
N VAL A 101 6.09 4.52 5.65
CA VAL A 101 5.11 3.88 4.77
C VAL A 101 5.73 2.60 4.21
N TYR A 102 5.08 1.48 4.46
CA TYR A 102 5.30 0.25 3.71
C TYR A 102 4.28 0.17 2.59
N THR A 103 4.73 -0.17 1.38
CA THR A 103 3.81 -0.39 0.24
C THR A 103 4.24 -1.59 -0.61
N GLY A 104 3.31 -2.52 -0.76
CA GLY A 104 3.33 -3.62 -1.73
C GLY A 104 2.65 -3.26 -3.05
N LEU A 105 2.06 -2.07 -3.17
CA LEU A 105 1.40 -1.63 -4.40
C LEU A 105 2.40 -1.55 -5.56
N ALA A 106 1.97 -1.96 -6.75
CA ALA A 106 2.79 -2.01 -7.94
C ALA A 106 3.01 -0.64 -8.61
N PHE A 107 3.35 0.40 -7.83
CA PHE A 107 3.59 1.76 -8.37
C PHE A 107 4.58 1.80 -9.52
N PHE A 108 5.57 0.91 -9.55
CA PHE A 108 6.55 0.80 -10.64
C PHE A 108 5.93 0.36 -11.99
N ARG A 109 4.73 -0.22 -11.99
CA ARG A 109 3.93 -0.49 -13.20
C ARG A 109 2.95 0.65 -13.46
N GLN A 110 2.29 1.14 -12.41
CA GLN A 110 1.20 2.10 -12.56
C GLN A 110 1.68 3.52 -12.92
N LEU A 111 2.80 3.96 -12.34
CA LEU A 111 3.31 5.31 -12.59
C LEU A 111 3.84 5.48 -14.03
N PRO A 112 4.67 4.58 -14.59
CA PRO A 112 5.11 4.68 -15.98
C PRO A 112 3.95 4.70 -17.00
N GLU A 113 2.88 3.94 -16.73
CA GLU A 113 1.69 3.87 -17.59
C GLU A 113 0.73 5.05 -17.40
N GLY A 114 1.09 6.04 -16.57
CA GLY A 114 0.31 7.28 -16.46
C GLY A 114 -1.01 7.14 -15.68
N VAL A 115 -1.19 6.07 -14.90
CA VAL A 115 -2.45 5.78 -14.20
C VAL A 115 -2.78 6.90 -13.19
N PRO A 116 -3.83 7.74 -13.41
CA PRO A 116 -4.02 8.96 -12.62
C PRO A 116 -4.21 8.72 -11.12
N GLY A 117 -4.97 7.69 -10.74
CA GLY A 117 -5.21 7.38 -9.33
C GLY A 117 -3.97 6.92 -8.57
N ALA A 118 -3.04 6.25 -9.26
CA ALA A 118 -1.74 5.88 -8.68
C ALA A 118 -0.90 7.13 -8.36
N TYR A 119 -0.87 8.12 -9.25
CA TYR A 119 -0.21 9.41 -9.00
C TYR A 119 -0.86 10.18 -7.85
N ARG A 120 -2.20 10.21 -7.77
CA ARG A 120 -2.92 10.88 -6.68
C ARG A 120 -2.59 10.27 -5.32
N LEU A 121 -2.59 8.93 -5.23
CA LEU A 121 -2.21 8.23 -4.00
C LEU A 121 -0.74 8.47 -3.66
N PHE A 122 0.17 8.37 -4.62
CA PHE A 122 1.60 8.61 -4.39
C PHE A 122 1.87 10.03 -3.89
N ALA A 123 1.23 11.05 -4.47
CA ALA A 123 1.31 12.42 -4.00
C ALA A 123 0.82 12.58 -2.55
N ASN A 124 -0.27 11.92 -2.17
CA ASN A 124 -0.73 11.91 -0.78
C ASN A 124 0.30 11.31 0.19
N LEU A 125 0.96 10.21 -0.21
CA LEU A 125 1.99 9.56 0.61
C LEU A 125 3.19 10.48 0.84
N LEU A 126 3.63 11.21 -0.19
CA LEU A 126 4.69 12.22 -0.05
C LEU A 126 4.26 13.37 0.86
N ALA A 127 2.99 13.77 0.78
CA ALA A 127 2.44 14.87 1.55
C ALA A 127 2.28 14.55 3.05
N LEU A 128 2.39 13.28 3.48
CA LEU A 128 2.34 12.89 4.90
C LEU A 128 3.44 13.53 5.76
N GLY A 129 4.55 13.96 5.14
CA GLY A 129 5.63 14.69 5.80
C GLY A 129 5.48 16.21 5.79
N ALA A 130 4.54 16.74 5.00
CA ALA A 130 4.29 18.17 4.96
C ALA A 130 3.65 18.64 6.27
N LYS A 131 4.19 19.71 6.86
CA LYS A 131 3.49 20.39 7.95
C LYS A 131 2.19 20.97 7.38
N LYS A 132 1.06 20.62 8.01
CA LYS A 132 -0.18 21.36 7.82
C LYS A 132 -0.07 22.75 8.42
#